data_AF-A0A510JZ79-F1
#
_entry.id   AF-A0A510JZ79-F1
#
_cell.length_a   1.000
_cell.length_b   1.000
_cell.length_c   1.000
_cell.angle_alpha   90.00
_cell.angle_beta   90.00
_cell.angle_gamma   90.00
#
_symmetry.space_group_name_H-M   'P 1'
#
loop_
_entity.id
_entity.type
_entity.pdbx_description
1 polymer ?
#
loop_
_entity_poly.entity_id
_entity_poly.type
_entity_poly.pdbx_seq_one_letter_code
_entity_poly.pdbx_strand_id
1 'polypeptide(L)'
;MLEKMPQNIKKAYIISIFIMILILLLGIIFKCVEFYFGYLTGAVISTININLLVNGVHNILYFQDRGKLRGNIEYLKRMLIFCVGMFIVGEVSQKYFESHVLTNILATGIGALNFKISYFLCYWTEKLFKKK
;
A
#
# COMPACT_ATOMS: atom_id res chain seq x y z
N MET A 1 -6.66 1.25 15.42
CA MET A 1 -6.24 1.62 14.05
C MET A 1 -7.42 1.68 13.08
N LEU A 2 -8.19 0.60 12.93
CA LEU A 2 -9.38 0.52 12.06
C LEU A 2 -10.59 1.37 12.50
N GLU A 3 -10.60 1.80 13.75
CA GLU A 3 -11.74 2.51 14.38
C GLU A 3 -11.88 3.97 13.90
N LYS A 4 -10.75 4.60 13.51
CA LYS A 4 -10.73 5.97 12.95
C LYS A 4 -11.01 6.00 11.45
N MET A 5 -11.12 4.83 10.80
CA MET A 5 -11.19 4.72 9.35
C MET A 5 -12.65 4.70 8.88
N PRO A 6 -13.03 5.53 7.88
CA PRO A 6 -14.37 5.49 7.30
C PRO A 6 -14.71 4.09 6.79
N GLN A 7 -15.98 3.68 6.88
CA GLN A 7 -16.41 2.32 6.55
C GLN A 7 -15.97 1.86 5.14
N ASN A 8 -16.05 2.73 4.13
CA ASN A 8 -15.67 2.40 2.75
C ASN A 8 -14.15 2.16 2.63
N ILE A 9 -13.34 2.98 3.28
CA ILE A 9 -11.88 2.83 3.32
C ILE A 9 -11.51 1.56 4.09
N LYS A 10 -12.23 1.27 5.19
CA LYS A 10 -12.04 0.05 5.99
C LYS A 10 -12.31 -1.21 5.18
N LYS A 11 -13.38 -1.26 4.39
CA LYS A 11 -13.66 -2.38 3.46
C LYS A 11 -12.51 -2.57 2.46
N ALA A 12 -12.11 -1.50 1.77
CA ALA A 12 -11.01 -1.55 0.80
C ALA A 12 -9.67 -1.97 1.45
N TYR A 13 -9.43 -1.55 2.69
CA TYR A 13 -8.24 -1.91 3.45
C TYR A 13 -8.19 -3.41 3.77
N ILE A 14 -9.31 -4.00 4.18
CA ILE A 14 -9.43 -5.45 4.42
C ILE A 14 -9.20 -6.23 3.12
N ILE A 15 -9.80 -5.78 2.01
CA ILE A 15 -9.58 -6.39 0.69
C ILE A 15 -8.10 -6.30 0.29
N SER A 16 -7.44 -5.17 0.55
CA SER A 16 -6.02 -4.99 0.25
C SER A 16 -5.13 -5.97 1.01
N ILE A 17 -5.42 -6.21 2.29
CA ILE A 17 -4.71 -7.23 3.09
C ILE A 17 -4.98 -8.63 2.53
N PHE A 18 -6.22 -8.93 2.15
CA PHE A 18 -6.57 -10.22 1.57
C PHE A 18 -5.81 -10.48 0.25
N ILE A 19 -5.79 -9.50 -0.66
CA ILE A 19 -5.04 -9.58 -1.93
C ILE A 19 -3.54 -9.75 -1.65
N MET A 20 -3.00 -9.02 -0.67
CA MET A 20 -1.59 -9.13 -0.27
C MET A 20 -1.24 -10.56 0.17
N ILE A 21 -2.06 -11.18 1.00
CA ILE A 21 -1.85 -12.56 1.47
C ILE A 21 -1.98 -13.55 0.30
N LEU A 22 -2.96 -13.36 -0.58
CA LEU A 22 -3.18 -14.23 -1.73
C LEU A 22 -1.99 -14.21 -2.69
N ILE A 23 -1.47 -13.02 -3.03
CA ILE A 23 -0.31 -12.88 -3.91
C ILE A 23 0.97 -13.40 -3.24
N LEU A 24 1.12 -13.23 -1.94
CA LEU A 24 2.23 -13.83 -1.19
C LEU A 24 2.22 -15.36 -1.30
N LEU A 25 1.07 -16.00 -1.09
CA LEU A 25 0.92 -17.46 -1.22
C LEU A 25 1.22 -17.93 -2.64
N LEU A 26 0.69 -17.23 -3.65
CA LEU A 26 1.01 -17.52 -5.06
C LEU A 26 2.52 -17.39 -5.31
N GLY A 27 3.16 -16.33 -4.83
CA GLY A 27 4.60 -16.12 -4.97
C GLY A 27 5.43 -17.26 -4.38
N ILE A 28 5.03 -17.78 -3.22
CA ILE A 28 5.70 -18.92 -2.57
C ILE A 28 5.50 -20.21 -3.38
N ILE A 29 4.27 -20.52 -3.81
CA ILE A 29 3.94 -21.74 -4.56
C ILE A 29 4.68 -21.77 -5.90
N PHE A 30 4.68 -20.65 -6.63
CA PHE A 30 5.33 -20.53 -7.94
C PHE A 30 6.83 -20.18 -7.85
N LYS A 31 7.38 -20.01 -6.64
CA LYS A 31 8.78 -19.58 -6.39
C LYS A 31 9.15 -18.29 -7.13
N CYS A 32 8.21 -17.37 -7.26
CA CYS A 32 8.37 -16.09 -7.96
C CYS A 32 8.75 -14.99 -6.96
N VAL A 33 10.02 -14.57 -7.00
CA VAL A 33 10.63 -13.59 -6.08
C VAL A 33 9.91 -12.24 -6.14
N GLU A 34 9.49 -11.86 -7.34
CA GLU A 34 8.75 -10.64 -7.60
C GLU A 34 7.49 -10.55 -6.73
N PHE A 35 6.81 -11.67 -6.49
CA PHE A 35 5.55 -11.70 -5.74
C PHE A 35 5.74 -11.78 -4.23
N TYR A 36 6.59 -12.69 -3.74
CA TYR A 36 6.76 -12.83 -2.29
C TYR A 36 7.67 -11.77 -1.68
N PHE A 37 8.59 -11.17 -2.45
CA PHE A 37 9.49 -10.12 -1.97
C PHE A 37 9.09 -8.73 -2.48
N GLY A 38 9.11 -8.52 -3.80
CA GLY A 38 8.85 -7.20 -4.39
C GLY A 38 7.45 -6.68 -4.10
N TYR A 39 6.43 -7.40 -4.58
CA TYR A 39 5.03 -7.05 -4.40
C TYR A 39 4.65 -6.96 -2.91
N LEU A 40 5.09 -7.92 -2.09
CA LEU A 40 4.82 -7.90 -0.65
C LEU A 40 5.34 -6.61 0.00
N THR A 41 6.59 -6.23 -0.30
CA THR A 41 7.19 -5.01 0.26
C THR A 41 6.41 -3.77 -0.17
N GLY A 42 6.03 -3.70 -1.44
CA GLY A 42 5.17 -2.64 -1.95
C GLY A 42 3.80 -2.58 -1.26
N ALA A 43 3.16 -3.74 -1.08
CA ALA A 43 1.85 -3.86 -0.44
C ALA A 43 1.89 -3.45 1.05
N VAL A 44 2.98 -3.77 1.75
CA VAL A 44 3.22 -3.30 3.13
C VAL A 44 3.37 -1.77 3.15
N ILE A 45 4.17 -1.19 2.24
CA ILE A 45 4.31 0.27 2.12
C ILE A 45 2.96 0.94 1.85
N SER A 46 2.16 0.38 0.94
CA SER A 46 0.80 0.85 0.63
C SER A 46 -0.08 0.87 1.88
N THR A 47 -0.06 -0.24 2.64
CA THR A 47 -0.82 -0.41 3.89
C THR A 47 -0.45 0.65 4.93
N ILE A 48 0.85 0.85 5.16
CA ILE A 48 1.37 1.87 6.09
C ILE A 48 0.97 3.27 5.64
N ASN A 49 1.11 3.58 4.34
CA ASN A 49 0.79 4.88 3.79
C ASN A 49 -0.68 5.27 3.99
N ILE A 50 -1.60 4.33 3.87
CA ILE A 50 -3.02 4.57 4.10
C ILE A 50 -3.33 4.79 5.58
N ASN A 51 -2.70 4.02 6.46
CA ASN A 51 -2.84 4.26 7.89
C ASN A 51 -2.36 5.68 8.28
N LEU A 52 -1.21 6.10 7.77
CA LEU A 52 -0.70 7.46 7.96
C LEU A 52 -1.62 8.51 7.35
N LEU A 53 -2.19 8.25 6.18
CA LEU A 53 -3.18 9.14 5.56
C LEU A 53 -4.41 9.34 6.45
N VAL A 54 -5.01 8.27 6.94
CA VAL A 54 -6.22 8.36 7.79
C VAL A 54 -5.93 9.08 9.10
N ASN A 55 -4.81 8.77 9.75
CA ASN A 55 -4.41 9.46 10.97
C ASN A 55 -4.07 10.93 10.71
N GLY A 56 -3.39 11.23 9.60
CA GLY A 56 -3.08 12.60 9.20
C GLY A 56 -4.32 13.44 8.95
N VAL A 57 -5.30 12.89 8.19
CA VAL A 57 -6.58 13.56 7.94
C VAL A 57 -7.36 13.79 9.23
N HIS A 58 -7.44 12.77 10.10
CA HIS A 58 -8.11 12.90 11.39
C HIS A 58 -7.46 13.99 12.26
N ASN A 59 -6.13 14.04 12.31
CA ASN A 59 -5.39 15.05 13.07
C ASN A 59 -5.56 16.47 12.52
N ILE A 60 -5.74 16.64 11.21
CA ILE A 60 -6.00 17.95 10.58
C ILE A 60 -7.44 18.41 10.87
N LEU A 61 -8.41 17.49 10.81
CA LEU A 61 -9.81 17.79 11.09
C LEU A 61 -10.04 18.11 12.57
N TYR A 62 -9.36 17.42 13.48
CA TYR A 62 -9.53 17.60 14.92
C TYR A 62 -8.73 18.78 15.48
N PHE A 63 -7.53 19.04 14.95
CA PHE A 63 -6.71 20.20 15.34
C PHE A 63 -6.63 21.16 14.15
N GLN A 64 -7.54 22.14 14.10
CA GLN A 64 -7.62 23.13 13.01
C GLN A 64 -6.41 24.07 12.93
N ASP A 65 -5.58 24.11 13.96
CA ASP A 65 -4.42 25.01 14.01
C ASP A 65 -3.30 24.53 13.07
N ARG A 66 -2.86 25.41 12.17
CA ARG A 66 -1.83 25.16 11.13
C ARG A 66 -2.01 23.87 10.29
N GLY A 67 -3.26 23.50 9.96
CA GLY A 67 -3.58 22.28 9.20
C GLY A 67 -2.78 22.09 7.90
N LYS A 68 -2.48 23.17 7.16
CA LYS A 68 -1.70 23.14 5.90
C LYS A 68 -0.26 22.66 6.11
N LEU A 69 0.41 23.14 7.16
CA LEU A 69 1.80 22.78 7.46
C LEU A 69 1.89 21.34 7.96
N ARG A 70 0.92 20.93 8.80
CA ARG A 70 0.82 19.55 9.29
C ARG A 70 0.54 18.54 8.18
N GLY A 71 -0.34 18.89 7.24
CA GLY A 71 -0.62 18.07 6.06
C GLY A 71 0.61 17.85 5.18
N ASN A 72 1.42 18.89 4.96
CA ASN A 72 2.67 18.76 4.21
C ASN A 72 3.69 17.86 4.92
N ILE A 73 3.80 17.93 6.24
CA ILE A 73 4.68 17.05 7.02
C ILE A 73 4.25 15.59 6.91
N GLU A 74 2.95 15.29 7.07
CA GLU A 74 2.44 13.93 6.91
C GLU A 74 2.61 13.41 5.48
N TYR A 75 2.51 14.29 4.48
CA TYR A 75 2.82 13.94 3.09
C TYR A 75 4.30 13.57 2.91
N LEU A 76 5.22 14.39 3.43
CA LEU A 76 6.67 14.12 3.36
C LEU A 76 7.03 12.80 4.05
N LYS A 77 6.45 12.49 5.21
CA LYS A 77 6.66 11.20 5.89
C LYS A 77 6.32 10.02 4.99
N ARG A 78 5.19 10.06 4.29
CA ARG A 78 4.76 8.98 3.37
C ARG A 78 5.68 8.85 2.16
N MET A 79 6.12 9.97 1.59
CA MET A 79 7.13 9.96 0.52
C MET A 79 8.42 9.32 1.00
N LEU A 80 8.90 9.71 2.18
CA LEU A 80 10.14 9.17 2.75
C LEU A 80 10.05 7.65 2.97
N ILE A 81 8.93 7.15 3.50
CA ILE A 81 8.70 5.71 3.65
C ILE A 81 8.74 4.98 2.31
N PHE A 82 8.14 5.57 1.26
CA PHE A 82 8.19 4.99 -0.08
C PHE A 82 9.62 4.97 -0.64
N CYS A 83 10.36 6.08 -0.56
CA CYS A 83 11.73 6.18 -1.03
C CYS A 83 12.66 5.19 -0.30
N VAL A 84 12.59 5.14 1.03
CA VAL A 84 13.38 4.21 1.84
C VAL A 84 13.02 2.77 1.52
N GLY A 85 11.73 2.45 1.37
CA GLY A 85 11.28 1.13 0.98
C GLY A 85 11.82 0.69 -0.38
N MET A 86 11.73 1.55 -1.40
CA MET A 86 12.28 1.28 -2.73
C MET A 86 13.80 1.13 -2.72
N PHE A 87 14.50 1.93 -1.93
CA PHE A 87 15.95 1.84 -1.77
C PHE A 87 16.37 0.49 -1.17
N ILE A 88 15.71 0.06 -0.08
CA ILE A 88 15.96 -1.24 0.55
C ILE A 88 15.69 -2.38 -0.43
N VAL A 89 14.60 -2.32 -1.20
CA VAL A 89 14.30 -3.33 -2.23
C VAL A 89 15.41 -3.39 -3.28
N GLY A 90 15.93 -2.25 -3.72
CA GLY A 90 17.03 -2.18 -4.67
C GLY A 90 18.29 -2.88 -4.15
N GLU A 91 18.76 -2.48 -2.96
CA GLU A 91 19.95 -3.04 -2.31
C GLU A 91 19.83 -4.55 -2.05
N VAL A 92 18.69 -4.99 -1.50
CA VAL A 92 18.45 -6.42 -1.22
C VAL A 92 18.32 -7.21 -2.52
N SER A 93 17.68 -6.66 -3.55
CA SER A 93 17.58 -7.33 -4.85
C SER A 93 18.94 -7.46 -5.52
N GLN A 94 19.79 -6.44 -5.45
CA GLN A 94 21.16 -6.53 -6.01
C GLN A 94 21.98 -7.61 -5.30
N LYS A 95 21.84 -7.73 -3.97
CA LYS A 95 22.61 -8.70 -3.19
C LYS A 95 22.14 -10.15 -3.32
N TYR A 96 20.84 -10.39 -3.43
CA TYR A 96 20.26 -11.75 -3.38
C TYR A 96 19.61 -12.20 -4.69
N PHE A 97 19.27 -11.28 -5.59
CA PHE A 97 18.43 -11.53 -6.78
C PHE A 97 18.88 -10.67 -7.98
N GLU A 98 20.17 -10.72 -8.32
CA GLU A 98 20.83 -9.80 -9.26
C GLU A 98 20.15 -9.74 -10.65
N SER A 99 19.62 -10.87 -11.13
CA SER A 99 18.87 -10.94 -12.40
C SER A 99 17.43 -10.39 -12.34
N HIS A 100 16.88 -10.18 -11.14
CA HIS A 100 15.49 -9.77 -10.91
C HIS A 100 15.37 -8.38 -10.28
N VAL A 101 16.45 -7.58 -10.26
CA VAL A 101 16.43 -6.23 -9.65
C VAL A 101 15.34 -5.35 -10.25
N LEU A 102 15.28 -5.28 -11.58
CA LEU A 102 14.29 -4.43 -12.27
C LEU A 102 12.86 -4.94 -12.04
N THR A 103 12.65 -6.26 -12.10
CA THR A 103 11.33 -6.88 -11.93
C THR A 103 10.85 -6.77 -10.48
N ASN A 104 11.73 -6.87 -9.48
CA ASN A 104 11.41 -6.64 -8.07
C ASN A 104 11.04 -5.18 -7.79
N ILE A 105 11.76 -4.22 -8.39
CA ILE A 105 11.43 -2.79 -8.30
C ILE A 105 10.06 -2.52 -8.90
N LEU A 106 9.77 -3.08 -10.09
CA LEU A 106 8.47 -2.96 -10.74
C LEU A 106 7.36 -3.60 -9.90
N ALA A 107 7.57 -4.82 -9.40
CA ALA A 107 6.62 -5.52 -8.54
C ALA A 107 6.35 -4.76 -7.24
N THR A 108 7.36 -4.11 -6.66
CA THR A 108 7.21 -3.21 -5.51
C THR A 108 6.36 -1.99 -5.86
N GLY A 109 6.55 -1.40 -7.03
CA GLY A 109 5.68 -0.35 -7.54
C GLY A 109 4.22 -0.79 -7.68
N ILE A 110 3.98 -2.00 -8.22
CA ILE A 110 2.64 -2.59 -8.32
C ILE A 110 2.05 -2.84 -6.93
N GLY A 111 2.84 -3.39 -6.00
CA GLY A 111 2.45 -3.59 -4.61
C GLY A 111 2.09 -2.28 -3.91
N ALA A 112 2.82 -1.19 -4.17
CA ALA A 112 2.53 0.13 -3.62
C ALA A 112 1.18 0.70 -4.09
N LEU A 113 0.63 0.17 -5.20
CA LEU A 113 -0.70 0.50 -5.70
C LEU A 113 -1.80 -0.44 -5.17
N ASN A 114 -1.46 -1.46 -4.37
CA ASN A 114 -2.39 -2.49 -3.90
C ASN A 114 -3.67 -1.91 -3.29
N PHE A 115 -3.55 -0.92 -2.42
CA PHE A 115 -4.72 -0.30 -1.81
C PHE A 115 -5.60 0.44 -2.83
N LYS A 116 -4.99 1.15 -3.79
CA LYS A 116 -5.74 1.86 -4.83
C LYS A 116 -6.52 0.89 -5.72
N ILE A 117 -5.89 -0.23 -6.07
CA ILE A 117 -6.53 -1.32 -6.83
C ILE A 117 -7.69 -1.89 -6.01
N SER A 118 -7.48 -2.17 -4.72
CA SER A 118 -8.50 -2.70 -3.81
C SER A 118 -9.70 -1.76 -3.66
N TYR A 119 -9.43 -0.46 -3.53
CA TYR A 119 -10.47 0.57 -3.48
C TYR A 119 -11.28 0.63 -4.79
N PHE A 120 -10.58 0.60 -5.93
CA PHE A 120 -11.22 0.59 -7.25
C PHE A 120 -12.10 -0.66 -7.45
N LEU A 121 -11.61 -1.83 -7.03
CA LEU A 121 -12.37 -3.09 -7.05
C LEU A 121 -13.62 -2.99 -6.18
N CYS A 122 -13.50 -2.47 -4.95
CA CYS A 122 -14.62 -2.28 -4.04
C CYS A 122 -15.69 -1.33 -4.61
N TYR A 123 -15.25 -0.25 -5.27
CA TYR A 123 -16.17 0.70 -5.91
C TYR A 123 -16.91 0.06 -7.09
N TRP A 124 -16.21 -0.71 -7.93
CA TRP A 124 -16.82 -1.38 -9.07
C TRP A 124 -17.78 -2.49 -8.68
N THR A 125 -17.45 -3.29 -7.67
CA THR A 125 -18.37 -4.32 -7.16
C THR A 125 -19.63 -3.68 -6.60
N GLU A 126 -19.54 -2.64 -5.77
CA GLU A 126 -20.73 -1.94 -5.28
C GLU A 126 -21.59 -1.36 -6.43
N LYS A 127 -20.96 -0.84 -7.49
CA LYS A 127 -21.66 -0.33 -8.68
C LYS A 127 -22.38 -1.41 -9.48
N LEU A 128 -21.79 -2.61 -9.60
CA LEU A 128 -22.38 -3.74 -10.32
C LEU A 128 -23.50 -4.39 -9.51
N PHE A 129 -23.36 -4.50 -8.19
CA PHE A 129 -24.34 -5.15 -7.32
C PHE A 129 -25.51 -4.24 -6.91
N LYS A 130 -25.35 -2.91 -6.89
CA LYS A 130 -26.49 -1.97 -6.72
C LYS A 130 -27.37 -1.80 -7.96
N LYS A 131 -27.00 -2.42 -9.08
CA LYS A 131 -27.78 -2.42 -10.33
C LYS A 131 -28.75 -3.60 -10.46
N LYS A 132 -28.88 -4.43 -9.43
CA LYS A 132 -29.95 -5.43 -9.27
C LYS A 132 -30.89 -5.00 -8.15
#